data_AF-A0A959PYI2-F1
#
_entry.id   AF-A0A959PYI2-F1
#
_cell.length_a   1.000
_cell.length_b   1.000
_cell.length_c   1.000
_cell.angle_alpha   90.00
_cell.angle_beta   90.00
_cell.angle_gamma   90.00
#
_symmetry.space_group_name_H-M   'P 1'
#
loop_
_entity.id
_entity.type
_entity.pdbx_description
1 polymer ?
#
loop_
_entity_poly.entity_id
_entity_poly.type
_entity_poly.pdbx_seq_one_letter_code
_entity_poly.pdbx_strand_id
1 'polypeptide(L)'
;MTTDNFQSNQRSAIVLLRMLIGWHFLYEGVVKIFNPNWTAKYYLLSAESFTKPFFTWLAGDGLIGFVDFMNILCLVIVGLALILGVFERLGAVVGILLLLLYYFAHPAFPGASQAGTEGSYFLINKNLIEAAALYVIYLCPTGQYFGLRGFFSPTSLKPISN
;
A
#
# COMPACT_ATOMS: atom_id res chain seq x y z
N MET A 1 -14.86 -25.13 6.97
CA MET A 1 -13.80 -24.19 6.58
C MET A 1 -12.81 -24.98 5.73
N THR A 2 -12.88 -24.84 4.40
CA THR A 2 -12.00 -25.54 3.47
C THR A 2 -10.59 -24.97 3.59
N THR A 3 -9.63 -25.80 4.00
CA THR A 3 -8.22 -25.45 3.95
C THR A 3 -7.78 -25.53 2.50
N ASP A 4 -7.90 -24.44 1.75
CA ASP A 4 -7.41 -24.36 0.38
C ASP A 4 -5.88 -24.50 0.39
N ASN A 5 -5.41 -25.71 0.04
CA ASN A 5 -4.00 -26.02 -0.10
C ASN A 5 -3.46 -25.31 -1.35
N PHE A 6 -3.09 -24.03 -1.24
CA PHE A 6 -2.28 -23.38 -2.29
C PHE A 6 -1.04 -24.23 -2.58
N GLN A 7 -0.75 -24.48 -3.85
CA GLN A 7 0.49 -25.14 -4.25
C GLN A 7 1.69 -24.28 -3.79
N SER A 8 2.80 -24.92 -3.40
CA SER A 8 4.01 -24.26 -2.87
C SER A 8 4.44 -23.05 -3.72
N ASN A 9 4.39 -23.18 -5.04
CA ASN A 9 4.78 -22.13 -5.98
C ASN A 9 3.84 -20.90 -5.95
N GLN A 10 2.53 -21.11 -5.78
CA GLN A 10 1.55 -20.03 -5.68
C GLN A 10 1.78 -19.22 -4.39
N ARG A 11 2.08 -19.91 -3.28
CA ARG A 11 2.40 -19.26 -2.00
C ARG A 11 3.64 -18.38 -2.11
N SER A 12 4.72 -18.91 -2.71
CA SER A 12 5.96 -18.15 -2.93
C SER A 12 5.74 -16.92 -3.81
N ALA A 13 4.91 -17.03 -4.86
CA ALA A 13 4.56 -15.89 -5.71
C ALA A 13 3.81 -14.78 -4.94
N ILE A 14 2.86 -15.16 -4.08
CA ILE A 14 2.11 -14.19 -3.26
C ILE A 14 3.01 -13.53 -2.21
N VAL A 15 3.92 -14.28 -1.58
CA VAL A 15 4.93 -13.71 -0.66
C VAL A 15 5.82 -12.73 -1.40
N LEU A 16 6.33 -13.08 -2.58
CA LEU A 16 7.15 -12.17 -3.38
C LEU A 16 6.39 -10.89 -3.75
N LEU A 17 5.14 -11.01 -4.19
CA LEU A 17 4.26 -9.87 -4.48
C LEU A 17 4.11 -8.97 -3.24
N ARG A 18 3.82 -9.55 -2.08
CA ARG A 18 3.70 -8.81 -0.81
C ARG A 18 4.99 -8.06 -0.48
N MET A 19 6.14 -8.70 -0.63
CA MET A 19 7.46 -8.10 -0.36
C MET A 19 7.77 -6.96 -1.32
N LEU A 20 7.45 -7.11 -2.61
CA LEU A 20 7.65 -6.06 -3.61
C LEU A 20 6.78 -4.84 -3.35
N ILE A 21 5.50 -5.04 -3.04
CA ILE A 21 4.59 -3.94 -2.68
C ILE A 21 5.05 -3.27 -1.38
N GLY A 22 5.39 -4.06 -0.36
CA GLY A 22 5.90 -3.52 0.90
C GLY A 22 7.18 -2.71 0.73
N TRP A 23 8.11 -3.18 -0.10
CA TRP A 23 9.32 -2.46 -0.48
C TRP A 23 9.00 -1.13 -1.16
N HIS A 24 8.08 -1.12 -2.13
CA HIS A 24 7.69 0.09 -2.86
C HIS A 24 7.10 1.15 -1.91
N PHE A 25 6.15 0.77 -1.05
CA PHE A 25 5.58 1.66 -0.03
C PHE A 25 6.66 2.22 0.92
N LEU A 26 7.56 1.35 1.40
CA LEU A 26 8.62 1.77 2.31
C LEU A 26 9.60 2.73 1.63
N TYR A 27 10.01 2.43 0.39
CA TYR A 27 10.89 3.29 -0.40
C TYR A 27 10.27 4.68 -0.58
N GLU A 28 8.99 4.74 -0.99
CA GLU A 28 8.25 5.99 -1.15
C GLU A 28 8.16 6.79 0.15
N GLY A 29 7.97 6.13 1.30
CA GLY A 29 7.95 6.79 2.61
C GLY A 29 9.33 7.31 3.03
N VAL A 30 10.37 6.50 2.86
CA VAL A 30 11.75 6.82 3.24
C VAL A 30 12.29 8.00 2.45
N VAL A 31 12.07 8.04 1.13
CA VAL A 31 12.49 9.17 0.28
C VAL A 31 11.84 10.48 0.74
N LYS A 32 10.59 10.43 1.22
CA LYS A 32 9.88 11.61 1.74
C LYS A 32 10.39 12.06 3.11
N ILE A 33 10.79 11.14 3.98
CA ILE A 33 11.44 11.48 5.26
C ILE A 33 12.75 12.24 5.02
N PHE A 34 13.56 11.77 4.07
CA PHE A 34 14.88 12.34 3.80
C PHE A 34 14.86 13.58 2.90
N ASN A 35 13.69 13.97 2.40
CA ASN A 35 13.53 15.19 1.63
C ASN A 35 12.81 16.26 2.47
N PRO A 36 13.54 17.19 3.12
CA PRO A 36 12.94 18.21 3.98
C PRO A 36 12.05 19.20 3.22
N ASN A 37 12.14 19.24 1.90
CA ASN A 37 11.32 20.10 1.04
C ASN A 37 10.10 19.35 0.47
N TRP A 38 9.92 18.07 0.77
CA TRP A 38 8.79 17.29 0.26
C TRP A 38 7.49 17.74 0.93
N THR A 39 6.44 17.90 0.12
CA THR A 39 5.08 18.15 0.58
C THR A 39 4.07 17.60 -0.43
N ALA A 40 2.93 17.12 0.05
CA ALA A 40 1.80 16.72 -0.78
C ALA A 40 1.03 17.94 -1.34
N LYS A 41 1.34 19.17 -0.91
CA LYS A 41 0.53 20.36 -1.21
C LYS A 41 0.25 20.55 -2.70
N TYR A 42 1.31 20.52 -3.51
CA TYR A 42 1.17 20.72 -4.95
C TYR A 42 0.39 19.60 -5.63
N TYR A 43 0.57 18.35 -5.15
CA TYR A 43 -0.18 17.20 -5.64
C TYR A 43 -1.68 17.29 -5.32
N LEU A 44 -2.03 17.79 -4.13
CA LEU A 44 -3.41 18.00 -3.70
C LEU A 44 -4.06 19.19 -4.40
N LEU A 45 -3.32 20.28 -4.65
CA LEU A 45 -3.81 21.46 -5.36
C LEU A 45 -4.02 21.20 -6.85
N SER A 46 -3.23 20.30 -7.43
CA SER A 46 -3.43 19.85 -8.81
C SER A 46 -4.56 18.84 -8.97
N ALA A 47 -5.22 18.41 -7.87
CA ALA A 47 -6.31 17.44 -7.95
C ALA A 47 -7.43 17.93 -8.88
N GLU A 48 -7.93 16.99 -9.67
CA GLU A 48 -8.94 17.24 -10.69
C GLU A 48 -10.28 16.58 -10.32
N SER A 49 -11.30 16.80 -11.13
CA SER A 49 -12.65 16.21 -10.95
C SER A 49 -13.45 16.76 -9.75
N PHE A 50 -14.51 16.04 -9.36
CA PHE A 50 -15.46 16.43 -8.31
C PHE A 50 -14.86 16.40 -6.89
N THR A 51 -13.72 15.75 -6.69
CA THR A 51 -13.01 15.62 -5.41
C THR A 51 -12.12 16.83 -5.10
N LYS A 52 -11.93 17.73 -6.07
CA LYS A 52 -11.07 18.91 -5.93
C LYS A 52 -11.33 19.72 -4.64
N PRO A 53 -12.58 20.08 -4.25
CA PRO A 53 -12.81 20.85 -3.03
C PRO A 53 -12.28 20.17 -1.76
N PHE A 54 -12.40 18.85 -1.69
CA PHE A 54 -11.89 18.06 -0.57
C PHE A 54 -10.35 18.08 -0.52
N PHE A 55 -9.69 17.85 -1.66
CA PHE A 55 -8.23 17.85 -1.71
C PHE A 55 -7.62 19.26 -1.53
N THR A 56 -8.28 20.31 -2.03
CA THR A 56 -7.83 21.69 -1.77
C THR A 56 -8.00 22.09 -0.32
N TRP A 57 -9.03 21.59 0.38
CA TRP A 57 -9.17 21.76 1.82
C TRP A 57 -8.03 21.06 2.58
N LEU A 58 -7.68 19.84 2.17
CA LEU A 58 -6.52 19.12 2.72
C LEU A 58 -5.19 19.86 2.48
N ALA A 59 -5.07 20.57 1.36
CA ALA A 59 -3.90 21.38 1.00
C ALA A 59 -3.80 22.73 1.74
N GLY A 60 -4.76 23.07 2.60
CA GLY A 60 -4.75 24.32 3.34
C GLY A 60 -3.57 24.40 4.32
N ASP A 61 -3.04 25.62 4.51
CA ASP A 61 -1.82 25.85 5.30
C ASP A 61 -1.90 25.34 6.75
N GLY A 62 -3.10 25.30 7.33
CA GLY A 62 -3.32 24.77 8.68
C GLY A 62 -3.34 23.23 8.78
N LEU A 63 -3.56 22.52 7.68
CA LEU A 63 -3.69 21.05 7.67
C LEU A 63 -2.56 20.34 6.96
N ILE A 64 -1.89 21.01 6.01
CA ILE A 64 -0.91 20.37 5.13
C ILE A 64 0.21 19.64 5.89
N GLY A 65 0.71 20.22 6.99
CA GLY A 65 1.75 19.57 7.81
C GLY A 65 1.28 18.25 8.44
N PHE A 66 0.00 18.18 8.85
CA PHE A 66 -0.59 16.94 9.34
C PHE A 66 -0.78 15.92 8.21
N VAL A 67 -1.23 16.37 7.03
CA VAL A 67 -1.40 15.50 5.86
C VAL A 67 -0.07 14.92 5.41
N ASP A 68 0.98 15.73 5.33
CA ASP A 68 2.33 15.29 4.97
C ASP A 68 2.87 14.25 5.97
N PHE A 69 2.72 14.52 7.27
CA PHE A 69 3.10 13.59 8.32
C PHE A 69 2.32 12.26 8.24
N MET A 70 0.99 12.31 8.12
CA MET A 70 0.15 11.12 7.98
C MET A 70 0.48 10.32 6.73
N ASN A 71 0.74 11.00 5.61
CA ASN A 71 1.09 10.36 4.36
C ASN A 71 2.39 9.55 4.48
N ILE A 72 3.43 10.18 5.04
CA ILE A 72 4.72 9.52 5.30
C ILE A 72 4.55 8.37 6.28
N LEU A 73 3.84 8.60 7.38
CA LEU A 73 3.59 7.61 8.42
C LEU A 73 2.88 6.37 7.85
N CYS A 74 1.82 6.57 7.07
CA CYS A 74 1.09 5.49 6.42
C CYS A 74 1.99 4.69 5.46
N LEU A 75 2.77 5.35 4.60
CA LEU A 75 3.68 4.69 3.66
C LEU A 75 4.69 3.79 4.39
N VAL A 76 5.32 4.31 5.45
CA VAL A 76 6.33 3.58 6.23
C VAL A 76 5.71 2.42 7.00
N ILE A 77 4.60 2.66 7.72
CA ILE A 77 3.94 1.62 8.53
C ILE A 77 3.41 0.50 7.63
N VAL A 78 2.76 0.83 6.51
CA VAL A 78 2.25 -0.17 5.57
C VAL A 78 3.40 -0.96 4.95
N GLY A 79 4.46 -0.26 4.50
CA GLY A 79 5.65 -0.91 3.93
C GLY A 79 6.28 -1.91 4.90
N LEU A 80 6.49 -1.50 6.16
CA LEU A 80 7.02 -2.38 7.19
C LEU A 80 6.07 -3.54 7.54
N ALA A 81 4.76 -3.29 7.66
CA ALA A 81 3.78 -4.33 7.95
C ALA A 81 3.77 -5.43 6.88
N LEU A 82 3.84 -5.04 5.60
CA LEU A 82 3.87 -5.96 4.46
C LEU A 82 5.21 -6.71 4.34
N ILE A 83 6.34 -6.03 4.55
CA ILE A 83 7.67 -6.68 4.52
C ILE A 83 7.82 -7.68 5.67
N LEU A 84 7.46 -7.29 6.89
CA LEU A 84 7.58 -8.14 8.08
C LEU A 84 6.52 -9.26 8.11
N GLY A 85 5.47 -9.13 7.30
CA GLY A 85 4.32 -10.05 7.30
C GLY A 85 3.51 -9.98 8.61
N VAL A 86 3.55 -8.85 9.32
CA VAL A 86 2.84 -8.64 10.58
C VAL A 86 1.70 -7.65 10.33
N PHE A 87 0.49 -8.01 10.76
CA PHE A 87 -0.72 -7.22 10.48
C PHE A 87 -0.94 -6.95 8.99
N GLU A 88 -0.49 -7.83 8.10
CA GLU A 88 -0.53 -7.65 6.64
C GLU A 88 -1.94 -7.38 6.09
N ARG A 89 -3.00 -7.91 6.73
CA ARG A 89 -4.40 -7.57 6.38
C ARG A 89 -4.74 -6.11 6.65
N LEU A 90 -4.33 -5.59 7.82
CA LEU A 90 -4.54 -4.19 8.17
C LEU A 90 -3.66 -3.29 7.29
N GLY A 91 -2.40 -3.67 7.08
CA GLY A 91 -1.49 -2.99 6.17
C GLY A 91 -2.04 -2.92 4.75
N ALA A 92 -2.60 -4.02 4.24
CA ALA A 92 -3.24 -4.05 2.92
C ALA A 92 -4.46 -3.13 2.85
N VAL A 93 -5.35 -3.12 3.86
CA VAL A 93 -6.51 -2.20 3.87
C VAL A 93 -6.06 -0.74 3.89
N VAL A 94 -5.12 -0.39 4.77
CA VAL A 94 -4.60 1.00 4.85
C VAL A 94 -3.90 1.39 3.54
N GLY A 95 -3.11 0.49 2.96
CA GLY A 95 -2.44 0.71 1.67
C GLY A 95 -3.42 0.90 0.51
N ILE A 96 -4.49 0.08 0.45
CA ILE A 96 -5.56 0.24 -0.55
C ILE A 96 -6.22 1.62 -0.40
N LEU A 97 -6.61 1.99 0.83
CA LEU A 97 -7.26 3.28 1.07
C LEU A 97 -6.36 4.45 0.66
N LEU A 98 -5.06 4.38 0.96
CA LEU A 98 -4.09 5.41 0.57
C LEU A 98 -3.95 5.52 -0.96
N LEU A 99 -3.79 4.39 -1.66
CA LEU A 99 -3.67 4.36 -3.12
C LEU A 99 -4.95 4.84 -3.81
N LEU A 100 -6.13 4.51 -3.27
CA LEU A 100 -7.40 5.03 -3.75
C LEU A 100 -7.47 6.56 -3.55
N LEU A 101 -6.97 7.08 -2.44
CA LEU A 101 -6.88 8.53 -2.21
C LEU A 101 -6.04 9.22 -3.30
N TYR A 102 -4.89 8.63 -3.66
CA TYR A 102 -4.07 9.12 -4.77
C TYR A 102 -4.77 8.98 -6.13
N TYR A 103 -5.43 7.86 -6.38
CA TYR A 103 -6.21 7.65 -7.60
C TYR A 103 -7.33 8.69 -7.75
N PHE A 104 -8.06 9.01 -6.68
CA PHE A 104 -9.15 9.99 -6.71
C PHE A 104 -8.66 11.44 -6.78
N ALA A 105 -7.42 11.73 -6.37
CA ALA A 105 -6.81 13.03 -6.60
C ALA A 105 -6.52 13.25 -8.10
N HIS A 106 -6.07 12.20 -8.79
CA HIS A 106 -5.70 12.24 -10.21
C HIS A 106 -6.26 11.02 -10.96
N PRO A 107 -7.57 10.99 -11.25
CA PRO A 107 -8.16 9.88 -11.98
C PRO A 107 -7.69 9.88 -13.42
N ALA A 108 -7.45 8.69 -13.99
CA ALA A 108 -6.94 8.51 -15.35
C ALA A 108 -8.00 8.75 -16.44
N PHE A 109 -8.78 9.83 -16.32
CA PHE A 109 -9.83 10.18 -17.28
C PHE A 109 -9.28 10.92 -18.51
N PRO A 110 -9.94 10.80 -19.68
CA PRO A 110 -9.57 11.55 -20.87
C PRO A 110 -9.65 13.06 -20.63
N GLY A 111 -8.57 13.79 -20.93
CA GLY A 111 -8.52 15.25 -20.80
C GLY A 111 -8.02 15.77 -19.45
N ALA A 112 -7.70 14.88 -18.50
CA ALA A 112 -7.06 15.24 -17.23
C ALA A 112 -5.58 15.59 -17.43
N SER A 113 -5.11 16.70 -16.84
CA SER A 113 -3.72 17.16 -16.95
C SER A 113 -2.81 16.37 -16.00
N GLN A 114 -2.14 15.36 -16.54
CA GLN A 114 -1.33 14.41 -15.78
C GLN A 114 0.10 14.92 -15.52
N ALA A 115 0.23 16.17 -15.09
CA ALA A 115 1.53 16.75 -14.77
C ALA A 115 2.21 15.94 -13.65
N GLY A 116 3.13 15.05 -14.04
CA GLY A 116 3.92 14.22 -13.12
C GLY A 116 3.33 12.84 -12.79
N THR A 117 2.27 12.36 -13.45
CA THR A 117 1.76 11.00 -13.26
C THR A 117 2.23 10.09 -14.39
N GLU A 118 3.21 9.22 -14.13
CA GLU A 118 3.67 8.23 -15.11
C GLU A 118 2.57 7.16 -15.35
N GLY A 119 2.01 7.17 -16.57
CA GLY A 119 1.12 6.13 -17.09
C GLY A 119 -0.38 6.48 -17.05
N SER A 120 -0.92 6.91 -18.19
CA SER A 120 -2.37 7.01 -18.42
C SER A 120 -2.88 5.85 -19.27
N TYR A 121 -3.75 5.01 -18.70
CA TYR A 121 -4.48 4.00 -19.47
C TYR A 121 -5.99 4.13 -19.23
N PHE A 122 -6.60 5.21 -19.74
CA PHE A 122 -8.05 5.49 -19.90
C PHE A 122 -8.98 5.37 -18.67
N LEU A 123 -8.53 4.72 -17.59
CA LEU A 123 -9.23 4.46 -16.33
C LEU A 123 -8.30 3.80 -15.30
N ILE A 124 -7.33 3.01 -15.75
CA ILE A 124 -6.40 2.24 -14.90
C ILE A 124 -5.05 2.95 -14.86
N ASN A 125 -4.52 3.15 -13.65
CA ASN A 125 -3.16 3.63 -13.44
C ASN A 125 -2.40 2.68 -12.48
N LYS A 126 -1.13 2.98 -12.23
CA LYS A 126 -0.28 2.18 -11.32
C LYS A 126 -0.88 2.02 -9.92
N ASN A 127 -1.49 3.06 -9.37
CA ASN A 127 -2.08 3.04 -8.02
C ASN A 127 -3.25 2.05 -7.95
N LEU A 128 -4.10 2.00 -8.99
CA LEU A 128 -5.22 1.08 -9.03
C LEU A 128 -4.78 -0.39 -9.20
N ILE A 129 -3.74 -0.64 -10.01
CA ILE A 129 -3.15 -1.97 -10.16
C ILE A 129 -2.54 -2.44 -8.83
N GLU A 130 -1.79 -1.58 -8.15
CA GLU A 130 -1.18 -1.90 -6.86
C GLU A 130 -2.24 -2.08 -5.75
N ALA A 131 -3.32 -1.30 -5.77
CA ALA A 131 -4.45 -1.50 -4.86
C ALA A 131 -5.15 -2.85 -5.10
N ALA A 132 -5.35 -3.25 -6.36
CA ALA A 132 -5.88 -4.57 -6.70
C ALA A 132 -4.93 -5.69 -6.23
N ALA A 133 -3.62 -5.51 -6.36
CA ALA A 133 -2.62 -6.45 -5.85
C ALA A 133 -2.66 -6.55 -4.31
N LEU A 134 -2.80 -5.43 -3.59
CA LEU A 134 -3.00 -5.44 -2.14
C LEU A 134 -4.31 -6.13 -1.74
N TYR A 135 -5.36 -6.00 -2.55
CA TYR A 135 -6.61 -6.74 -2.31
C TYR A 135 -6.41 -8.26 -2.40
N VAL A 136 -5.56 -8.73 -3.32
CA VAL A 136 -5.13 -10.14 -3.35
C VAL A 136 -4.39 -10.53 -2.07
N ILE A 137 -3.47 -9.69 -1.57
CA ILE A 137 -2.77 -9.93 -0.29
C ILE A 137 -3.75 -9.96 0.89
N TYR A 138 -4.76 -9.11 0.89
CA TYR A 138 -5.81 -9.08 1.91
C TYR A 138 -6.58 -10.42 1.97
N LEU A 139 -6.97 -10.95 0.81
CA LEU A 139 -7.67 -12.23 0.69
C LEU A 139 -6.77 -13.43 1.01
N CYS A 140 -5.49 -13.36 0.64
CA CYS A 140 -4.51 -14.42 0.79
C CYS A 140 -3.37 -14.03 1.74
N PRO A 141 -3.62 -13.95 3.07
CA PRO A 141 -2.58 -13.61 4.05
C PRO A 141 -1.50 -14.69 4.12
N THR A 142 -0.23 -14.32 3.95
CA THR A 142 0.92 -15.25 3.93
C THR A 142 1.85 -15.10 5.13
N GLY A 143 1.54 -14.23 6.09
CA GLY A 143 2.36 -13.89 7.26
C GLY A 143 2.56 -15.03 8.26
N GLN A 144 1.70 -16.04 8.26
CA GLN A 144 1.87 -17.25 9.07
C GLN A 144 2.95 -18.19 8.53
N TYR A 145 3.26 -18.13 7.23
CA TYR A 145 4.22 -19.03 6.58
C TYR A 145 5.59 -18.38 6.41
N PHE A 146 5.61 -17.13 5.94
CA PHE A 146 6.83 -16.38 5.69
C PHE A 146 6.66 -14.95 6.22
N GLY A 147 6.76 -14.81 7.54
CA GLY A 147 6.64 -13.57 8.28
C GLY A 147 7.05 -13.80 9.73
N LEU A 148 7.32 -12.73 10.49
CA LEU A 148 7.75 -12.86 11.89
C LEU A 148 6.75 -13.70 12.73
N ARG A 149 5.47 -13.67 12.37
CA ARG A 149 4.43 -14.50 13.02
C ARG A 149 4.66 -16.01 12.91
N GLY A 150 5.28 -16.50 11.83
CA GLY A 150 5.62 -17.92 11.70
C GLY A 150 6.77 -18.33 12.63
N PHE A 151 7.77 -17.46 12.79
CA PHE A 151 8.93 -17.72 13.66
C PHE A 151 8.57 -17.82 15.16
N PHE A 152 7.53 -17.10 15.59
CA PHE A 152 7.04 -17.15 16.97
C PHE A 152 5.91 -18.17 17.20
N SER A 153 5.51 -18.94 16.19
CA SER A 153 4.59 -20.05 16.43
C SER A 153 5.36 -21.20 17.09
N PRO A 154 5.01 -21.63 18.31
CA PRO A 154 5.69 -22.76 18.93
C PRO A 154 5.42 -23.99 18.07
N THR A 155 6.47 -24.46 17.40
CA THR A 155 6.48 -25.74 16.70
C THR A 155 6.14 -26.82 17.72
N SER A 156 4.86 -27.20 17.80
CA SER A 156 4.46 -28.40 18.53
C SER A 156 5.03 -29.58 17.78
N LEU A 157 6.28 -29.93 18.08
CA LEU A 157 6.91 -31.18 17.70
C LEU A 157 5.98 -32.29 18.19
N LYS A 158 5.23 -32.88 17.27
CA LYS A 158 4.44 -34.08 17.55
C LYS A 158 5.47 -35.19 17.80
N PRO A 159 5.54 -35.78 19.01
CA PRO A 159 6.49 -36.85 19.26
C PRO A 159 6.16 -38.00 18.31
N ILE A 160 7.20 -38.50 17.64
CA ILE A 160 7.12 -39.72 16.84
C ILE A 160 6.84 -40.84 17.83
N SER A 161 5.62 -41.37 17.83
CA SER A 161 5.32 -42.61 18.53
C SER A 161 6.01 -43.74 17.76
N ASN A 162 6.95 -44.42 18.44
CA ASN A 162 7.60 -45.65 17.99
C ASN A 162 6.59 -46.77 17.71
#